data_AF-A0A968TKN1-F1
#
_entry.id   AF-A0A968TKN1-F1
#
_cell.length_a   1.000
_cell.length_b   1.000
_cell.length_c   1.000
_cell.angle_alpha   90.00
_cell.angle_beta   90.00
_cell.angle_gamma   90.00
#
_symmetry.space_group_name_H-M   'P 1'
#
loop_
_entity.id
_entity.type
_entity.pdbx_description
1 polymer ?
#
loop_
_entity_poly.entity_id
_entity_poly.type
_entity_poly.pdbx_seq_one_letter_code
_entity_poly.pdbx_strand_id
1 'polypeptide(L)' 'MYLAEFAFPGTTELVNELLLQTSSEGEAKVFAEAYAQNWGMELFALTPVSDRQTNQYFRLRKVVAIESLNS' A
#
# COMPACT_ATOMS: atom_id res chain seq x y z
N MET A 1 0.24 -4.26 9.55
CA MET A 1 0.96 -3.76 8.35
C MET A 1 0.39 -4.46 7.15
N TYR A 2 0.17 -3.74 6.06
CA TYR A 2 -0.34 -4.29 4.79
C TYR A 2 0.55 -3.85 3.64
N LEU A 3 0.81 -4.73 2.69
CA LEU A 3 1.44 -4.38 1.42
C LEU A 3 0.34 -4.04 0.41
N ALA A 4 0.38 -2.82 -0.11
CA ALA A 4 -0.42 -2.42 -1.25
C ALA A 4 0.44 -2.50 -2.52
N GLU A 5 -0.05 -3.26 -3.50
CA GLU A 5 0.58 -3.45 -4.80
C GLU A 5 -0.26 -2.72 -5.85
N PHE A 6 0.40 -1.98 -6.74
CA PHE A 6 -0.25 -1.12 -7.72
C PHE A 6 0.16 -1.52 -9.13
N ALA A 7 -0.76 -1.41 -10.08
CA ALA A 7 -0.55 -1.65 -11.50
C ALA A 7 -1.12 -0.50 -12.34
N PHE A 8 -0.73 -0.37 -13.60
CA PHE A 8 -1.43 0.53 -14.52
C PHE A 8 -2.79 -0.06 -14.92
N PRO A 9 -3.80 0.80 -15.20
CA PRO A 9 -5.12 0.34 -15.59
C PRO A 9 -5.12 -0.66 -16.74
N GLY A 10 -5.82 -1.78 -16.56
CA GLY A 10 -5.94 -2.83 -17.58
C GLY A 10 -4.68 -3.67 -17.80
N THR A 11 -3.70 -3.60 -16.90
CA THR A 11 -2.47 -4.39 -16.97
C THR A 11 -2.26 -5.23 -15.71
N THR A 12 -1.42 -6.25 -15.81
CA THR A 12 -0.93 -7.03 -14.67
C THR A 12 0.52 -6.68 -14.31
N GLU A 13 1.08 -5.65 -14.94
CA GLU A 13 2.43 -5.18 -14.67
C GLU A 13 2.43 -4.33 -13.40
N LEU A 14 3.12 -4.79 -12.37
CA LEU A 14 3.29 -4.04 -11.13
C LEU A 14 4.17 -2.82 -11.37
N VAL A 15 3.66 -1.66 -10.98
CA VAL A 15 4.34 -0.37 -11.15
C VAL A 15 4.87 0.18 -9.84
N ASN A 16 4.21 -0.17 -8.73
CA ASN A 16 4.64 0.28 -7.41
C ASN A 16 4.12 -0.65 -6.30
N GLU A 17 4.74 -0.55 -5.15
CA GLU A 17 4.43 -1.31 -3.94
C GLU A 17 4.74 -0.45 -2.71
N LEU A 18 3.83 -0.42 -1.74
CA LEU A 18 3.98 0.34 -0.51
C LEU A 18 3.58 -0.48 0.70
N LEU A 19 4.44 -0.46 1.73
CA LEU A 19 4.08 -1.00 3.02
C LEU A 19 3.32 0.05 3.84
N LEU A 20 2.07 -0.27 4.17
CA LEU A 20 1.16 0.58 4.92
C LEU A 20 1.15 0.17 6.40
N GLN A 21 1.59 1.09 7.26
CA GLN A 21 1.47 0.97 8.70
C GLN A 21 0.15 1.61 9.15
N THR A 22 -0.81 0.77 9.53
CA THR A 22 -2.19 1.14 9.87
C THR A 22 -2.74 0.23 10.97
N SER A 23 -3.80 0.69 11.62
CA SER A 23 -4.56 -0.03 12.65
C SER A 23 -5.48 -1.12 12.08
N SER A 24 -5.90 -1.03 10.81
CA SER A 24 -6.88 -1.95 10.22
C SER A 24 -6.71 -2.13 8.70
N GLU A 25 -7.27 -3.22 8.14
CA GLU A 25 -7.31 -3.45 6.69
C GLU A 25 -8.12 -2.37 5.96
N GLY A 26 -9.22 -1.90 6.57
CA GLY A 26 -10.10 -0.89 5.98
C GLY A 26 -9.40 0.46 5.77
N GLU A 27 -8.64 0.93 6.77
CA GLU A 27 -7.80 2.13 6.61
C GLU A 27 -6.74 1.97 5.53
N ALA A 28 -6.07 0.80 5.48
CA ALA A 28 -5.10 0.50 4.44
C ALA A 28 -5.73 0.56 3.04
N LYS A 29 -6.93 -0.01 2.88
CA LYS A 29 -7.67 -0.01 1.61
C LYS A 29 -8.04 1.39 1.17
N VAL A 30 -8.64 2.20 2.05
CA VAL A 30 -9.03 3.60 1.74
C VAL A 30 -7.82 4.42 1.30
N PHE A 31 -6.71 4.31 2.03
CA PHE A 31 -5.48 5.02 1.64
C PHE A 31 -4.94 4.53 0.30
N ALA A 32 -4.87 3.21 0.09
CA ALA A 32 -4.34 2.63 -1.13
C ALA A 32 -5.17 3.03 -2.36
N GLU A 33 -6.50 3.04 -2.26
CA GLU A 33 -7.39 3.51 -3.32
C GLU A 33 -7.18 5.00 -3.64
N ALA A 34 -7.08 5.86 -2.62
CA ALA A 34 -6.81 7.28 -2.80
C ALA A 34 -5.42 7.53 -3.43
N TYR A 35 -4.41 6.80 -2.99
CA TYR A 35 -3.07 6.85 -3.57
C TYR A 35 -3.09 6.42 -5.04
N ALA A 36 -3.75 5.31 -5.37
CA ALA A 36 -3.87 4.83 -6.74
C ALA A 36 -4.52 5.88 -7.65
N GLN A 37 -5.63 6.50 -7.21
CA GLN A 37 -6.32 7.56 -7.94
C GLN A 37 -5.42 8.78 -8.19
N ASN A 38 -4.70 9.25 -7.16
CA ASN A 38 -3.82 10.42 -7.28
C ASN A 38 -2.68 10.24 -8.29
N TRP A 39 -2.24 9.00 -8.52
CA TRP A 39 -1.12 8.67 -9.42
C TRP A 39 -1.54 7.98 -10.72
N GLY A 40 -2.85 7.84 -10.98
CA GLY A 40 -3.36 7.20 -12.20
C GLY A 40 -3.05 5.70 -12.29
N MET A 41 -3.07 5.01 -11.15
CA MET A 41 -2.84 3.57 -11.01
C MET A 41 -4.10 2.87 -10.50
N GLU A 42 -4.08 1.54 -10.46
CA GLU A 42 -5.08 0.70 -9.81
C GLU A 42 -4.46 -0.05 -8.63
N LEU A 43 -5.23 -0.20 -7.55
CA LEU A 43 -4.88 -1.11 -6.46
C LEU A 43 -5.04 -2.55 -6.96
N PHE A 44 -3.92 -3.23 -7.16
CA PHE A 44 -3.89 -4.60 -7.65
C PHE A 44 -4.15 -5.61 -6.53
N ALA A 45 -3.47 -5.43 -5.40
CA ALA A 45 -3.62 -6.30 -4.23
C ALA A 45 -3.35 -5.55 -2.93
N LEU A 46 -4.01 -5.99 -1.87
CA LEU A 46 -3.76 -5.55 -0.51
C LEU A 46 -3.59 -6.80 0.36
N THR A 47 -2.37 -7.03 0.86
CA THR A 47 -2.04 -8.27 1.56
C THR A 47 -1.45 -7.99 2.94
N PRO A 48 -1.85 -8.75 3.99
CA PRO A 48 -1.18 -8.66 5.28
C PRO A 48 0.26 -9.19 5.13
N VAL A 49 1.22 -8.46 5.68
CA VAL A 49 2.65 -8.79 5.58
C VAL A 49 3.19 -9.46 6.83
N SER A 50 4.15 -10.35 6.61
CA SER A 50 4.96 -10.94 7.69
C SER A 50 6.04 -9.98 8.21
N ASP A 51 6.60 -10.29 9.38
CA ASP A 51 7.73 -9.54 9.97
C ASP A 51 8.96 -9.51 9.07
N ARG A 52 9.22 -10.61 8.34
CA ARG A 52 10.34 -10.71 7.40
C ARG A 52 10.20 -9.71 6.25
N GLN A 53 9.02 -9.65 5.63
CA GLN A 53 8.73 -8.69 4.57
C GLN A 53 8.80 -7.26 5.11
N THR A 54 8.21 -7.01 6.27
CA THR A 54 8.26 -5.70 6.94
C THR A 54 9.69 -5.14 7.04
N ASN A 55 10.64 -5.96 7.50
CA ASN A 55 12.05 -5.55 7.60
C ASN A 55 12.69 -5.21 6.25
N GLN A 56 12.28 -5.87 5.15
CA GLN A 56 12.78 -5.56 3.81
C GLN A 56 12.30 -4.19 3.34
N TYR A 57 11.01 -3.89 3.49
CA TYR A 57 10.46 -2.58 3.10
C TYR A 57 11.02 -1.42 3.94
N PHE A 58 11.27 -1.63 5.24
CA PHE A 58 11.95 -0.63 6.06
C PHE A 58 13.36 -0.31 5.53
N ARG A 59 14.12 -1.32 5.09
CA ARG A 59 15.45 -1.10 4.49
C ARG A 59 15.36 -0.34 3.17
N LEU A 60 14.33 -0.61 2.38
CA LEU A 60 14.07 0.10 1.12
C LEU A 60 13.42 1.48 1.32
N ARG A 61 13.05 1.83 2.56
CA ARG A 61 12.31 3.05 2.91
C ARG A 61 10.98 3.19 2.15
N LYS A 62 10.36 2.07 1.78
CA LYS A 62 9.04 1.99 1.12
C LYS A 62 7.93 1.77 2.15
N VAL A 63 7.91 2.58 3.21
CA VAL A 63 6.94 2.46 4.30
C VAL A 63 6.22 3.79 4.48
N VAL A 64 4.89 3.73 4.58
CA VAL A 64 4.02 4.87 4.84
C VAL A 64 3.23 4.60 6.11
N ALA A 65 3.36 5.49 7.09
CA ALA A 65 2.50 5.50 8.27
C ALA A 65 1.21 6.25 7.93
N ILE A 66 0.08 5.58 8.15
CA ILE A 66 -1.24 6.17 7.97
C ILE A 66 -1.74 6.52 9.36
N GLU A 67 -1.71 7.80 9.68
CA GLU A 67 -2.49 8.36 10.78
C GLU A 67 -3.90 8.59 10.22
N SER A 68 -4.94 8.17 10.94
CA SER A 68 -6.32 8.23 10.45
C SER A 68 -6.58 9.58 9.78
N LEU A 69 -7.00 9.57 8.50
CA LEU A 69 -7.29 10.75 7.68
C LEU A 69 -8.49 11.58 8.20
N ASN A 70 -8.88 11.38 9.45
CA ASN A 70 -9.94 12.11 10.14
C ASN A 70 -9.28 13.15 11.06
N SER A 71 -8.94 14.30 10.49
CA SER A 71 -8.80 15.58 11.20
C SER A 71 -9.66 16.62 10.50
#